data_AF-X1KUX9-F1
#
_entry.id   AF-X1KUX9-F1
#
_cell.length_a   1.000
_cell.length_b   1.000
_cell.length_c   1.000
_cell.angle_alpha   90.00
_cell.angle_beta   90.00
_cell.angle_gamma   90.00
#
_symmetry.space_group_name_H-M   'P 1'
#
loop_
_entity.id
_entity.type
_entity.pdbx_description
1 polymer ?
#
loop_
_entity_poly.entity_id
_entity_poly.type
_entity_poly.pdbx_seq_one_letter_code
_entity_poly.pdbx_strand_id
1 'polypeptide(L)' 'GIRPCHGKLAEALRPVVLTGNVFATLNNIDAIGNDLEMNQGGGCGKGAQVPLPVSNGSPHIRIRHCLVGGR' A
#
# COMPACT_ATOMS: atom_id res chain seq x y z
N GLY A 1 4.62 -0.36 9.87
CA GLY A 1 5.57 -0.23 8.74
C GLY A 1 6.99 -0.26 9.25
N ILE A 2 8.00 -0.19 8.37
CA ILE A 2 9.43 -0.11 8.77
C ILE A 2 10.02 1.17 8.17
N ARG A 3 10.87 1.87 8.92
CA ARG A 3 11.56 3.06 8.41
C ARG A 3 12.74 2.67 7.50
N PRO A 4 12.87 3.24 6.29
CA PRO A 4 14.11 3.15 5.52
C PRO A 4 15.13 4.22 5.96
N CYS A 5 16.38 3.83 6.20
CA CYS A 5 17.50 4.72 6.52
C CYS A 5 18.71 4.35 5.65
N HIS A 6 19.24 5.30 4.87
CA HIS A 6 20.39 5.08 3.96
C HIS A 6 20.25 3.85 3.05
N GLY A 7 19.05 3.62 2.50
CA GLY A 7 18.76 2.49 1.62
C GLY A 7 18.61 1.13 2.31
N LYS A 8 18.57 1.09 3.64
CA LYS A 8 18.36 -0.12 4.44
C LYS A 8 17.10 0.00 5.31
N LEU A 9 16.49 -1.12 5.66
CA LEU A 9 15.42 -1.17 6.64
C LEU A 9 16.00 -0.90 8.05
N ALA A 10 15.31 -0.10 8.85
CA ALA A 10 15.68 0.29 10.20
C ALA A 10 14.57 -0.12 11.20
N GLU A 11 14.17 0.77 12.11
CA GLU A 11 13.21 0.44 13.16
C GLU A 11 11.76 0.26 12.66
N ALA A 12 11.01 -0.56 13.39
CA ALA A 12 9.57 -0.71 13.19
C ALA A 12 8.84 0.58 13.60
N LEU A 13 7.90 0.99 12.77
CA LEU A 13 7.00 2.10 13.03
C LEU A 13 5.72 1.59 13.69
N ARG A 14 5.15 2.43 14.56
CA ARG A 14 3.78 2.25 15.04
C ARG A 14 2.81 2.13 13.85
N PRO A 15 1.61 1.54 14.05
CA PRO A 15 0.58 1.53 13.01
C PRO A 15 0.31 2.95 12.50
N VAL A 16 0.30 3.12 11.19
CA VAL A 16 0.05 4.39 10.50
C VAL A 16 -1.00 4.18 9.42
N VAL A 17 -1.71 5.25 9.09
CA VAL A 17 -2.68 5.30 8.01
C VAL A 17 -2.09 6.12 6.87
N LEU A 18 -2.15 5.60 5.65
CA LEU A 18 -1.84 6.38 4.45
C LEU A 18 -3.12 7.07 3.98
N THR A 19 -3.07 8.37 3.74
CA THR A 19 -4.24 9.15 3.30
C THR A 19 -3.84 10.06 2.15
N GLY A 20 -4.78 10.43 1.29
CA GLY A 20 -4.52 11.37 0.21
C GLY A 20 -5.44 11.15 -0.99
N ASN A 21 -5.26 11.99 -2.00
CA ASN A 21 -5.93 11.83 -3.28
C ASN A 21 -5.28 10.68 -4.06
N VAL A 22 -6.09 9.72 -4.52
CA VAL A 22 -5.61 8.53 -5.21
C VAL A 22 -4.84 8.85 -6.50
N PHE A 23 -5.28 9.83 -7.29
CA PHE A 23 -4.61 10.20 -8.55
C PHE A 23 -3.25 10.86 -8.30
N ALA A 24 -3.15 11.70 -7.27
CA ALA A 24 -1.86 12.27 -6.86
C ALA A 24 -0.90 11.15 -6.39
N THR A 25 -1.39 10.21 -5.59
CA THR A 25 -0.59 9.08 -5.12
C THR A 25 -0.10 8.20 -6.26
N LEU A 26 -0.97 7.89 -7.25
CA LEU A 26 -0.59 7.10 -8.41
C LEU A 26 0.45 7.82 -9.28
N ASN A 27 0.30 9.13 -9.50
CA ASN A 27 1.29 9.93 -10.23
C ASN A 27 2.65 10.03 -9.50
N ASN A 28 2.69 9.79 -8.19
CA ASN A 28 3.93 9.82 -7.40
C ASN A 28 4.69 8.48 -7.41
N ILE A 29 4.22 7.47 -8.15
CA ILE A 29 4.93 6.19 -8.32
C ILE A 29 6.06 6.38 -9.32
N ASP A 30 7.30 6.10 -8.90
CA ASP A 30 8.51 6.30 -9.73
C ASP A 30 9.32 5.03 -9.99
N ALA A 31 8.98 3.92 -9.32
CA ALA A 31 9.57 2.62 -9.57
C ALA A 31 8.58 1.49 -9.30
N ILE A 32 8.65 0.45 -10.12
CA ILE A 32 7.82 -0.76 -10.07
C ILE A 32 8.75 -1.97 -10.05
N GLY A 33 8.57 -2.85 -9.08
CA GLY A 33 9.30 -4.11 -8.95
C GLY A 33 8.88 -5.15 -9.99
N ASN A 34 9.67 -6.20 -10.13
CA ASN A 34 9.42 -7.33 -11.03
C ASN A 34 8.85 -8.57 -10.31
N ASP A 35 8.31 -8.37 -9.11
CA ASP A 35 7.90 -9.38 -8.15
C ASP A 35 6.39 -9.34 -7.90
N LEU A 36 5.62 -9.29 -8.98
CA LEU A 36 4.17 -9.32 -8.90
C LEU A 36 3.68 -10.63 -8.29
N GLU A 37 2.97 -10.51 -7.17
CA GLU A 37 2.23 -11.61 -6.55
C GLU A 37 0.75 -11.24 -6.38
N MET A 38 -0.10 -12.27 -6.41
CA MET A 38 -1.55 -12.16 -6.24
C MET A 38 -1.96 -13.00 -5.03
N ASN A 39 -2.84 -12.45 -4.18
CA ASN A 39 -3.43 -13.24 -3.11
C ASN A 39 -4.50 -14.20 -3.67
N GLN A 40 -4.76 -15.28 -2.94
CA GLN A 40 -5.72 -16.31 -3.32
C GLN A 40 -7.15 -16.01 -2.82
N GLY A 41 -7.48 -14.73 -2.61
CA GLY A 41 -8.80 -14.28 -2.19
C GLY A 41 -8.80 -13.37 -0.95
N GLY A 42 -9.94 -12.75 -0.69
CA GLY A 42 -10.18 -11.76 0.34
C GLY A 42 -11.63 -11.29 0.31
N GLY A 43 -12.06 -10.56 1.36
CA GLY A 43 -13.42 -10.03 1.46
C GLY A 43 -13.49 -8.57 1.02
N CYS A 44 -14.37 -8.28 0.06
CA CYS A 44 -14.75 -6.92 -0.31
C CYS A 44 -16.20 -6.63 0.08
N GLY A 45 -16.47 -5.38 0.47
CA GLY A 45 -17.80 -4.89 0.79
C GLY A 45 -18.24 -3.79 -0.17
N LYS A 46 -19.48 -3.86 -0.65
CA LYS A 46 -20.09 -2.80 -1.47
C LYS A 46 -21.56 -2.63 -1.09
N GLY A 47 -21.90 -1.50 -0.47
CA GLY A 47 -23.21 -1.31 0.14
C GLY A 47 -23.46 -2.36 1.23
N ALA A 48 -24.59 -3.07 1.15
CA ALA A 48 -24.94 -4.16 2.08
C ALA A 48 -24.39 -5.55 1.66
N GLN A 49 -23.64 -5.66 0.56
CA GLN A 49 -23.07 -6.93 0.12
C GLN A 49 -21.69 -7.14 0.76
N VAL A 50 -21.55 -8.17 1.62
CA VAL A 50 -20.30 -8.51 2.32
C VAL A 50 -20.34 -9.96 2.88
N PRO A 51 -19.24 -10.74 2.84
CA PRO A 51 -18.01 -10.50 2.08
C PRO A 51 -18.10 -11.07 0.66
N LEU A 52 -17.76 -10.27 -0.35
CA LEU A 52 -17.58 -10.71 -1.73
C LEU A 52 -16.16 -11.27 -1.91
N PRO A 53 -15.99 -12.48 -2.47
CA PRO A 53 -14.68 -13.05 -2.72
C PRO A 53 -13.98 -12.29 -3.86
N VAL A 54 -12.87 -11.63 -3.54
CA VAL A 54 -12.03 -10.93 -4.53
C VAL A 54 -10.55 -11.17 -4.25
N SER A 55 -9.72 -11.13 -5.28
CA SER A 55 -8.26 -11.13 -5.14
C SER A 55 -7.69 -9.73 -5.29
N ASN A 56 -6.52 -9.49 -4.69
CA ASN A 56 -5.70 -8.31 -4.89
C ASN A 56 -4.22 -8.71 -5.11
N GLY A 57 -3.44 -7.80 -5.69
CA GLY A 57 -2.02 -8.00 -5.92
C GLY A 57 -1.36 -6.74 -6.48
N SER A 58 -0.07 -6.65 -6.26
CA SER A 58 0.80 -5.58 -6.73
C SER A 58 2.24 -6.07 -6.60
N PRO A 59 3.15 -5.73 -7.53
CA PRO A 59 4.58 -5.81 -7.22
C PRO A 59 4.92 -4.80 -6.12
N HIS A 60 6.15 -4.82 -5.64
CA HIS A 60 6.65 -3.72 -4.83
C HIS A 60 6.62 -2.42 -5.64
N ILE A 61 6.03 -1.36 -5.09
CA ILE A 61 5.97 -0.02 -5.69
C ILE A 61 6.66 1.00 -4.79
N ARG A 62 7.37 1.95 -5.40
CA ARG A 62 7.94 3.08 -4.69
C ARG A 62 7.12 4.34 -4.96
N ILE A 63 6.63 4.96 -3.90
CA ILE A 63 5.89 6.23 -3.94
C ILE A 63 6.78 7.32 -3.35
N ARG A 64 7.09 8.35 -4.13
CA ARG A 64 7.98 9.45 -3.69
C ARG A 64 7.38 10.32 -2.59
N HIS A 65 6.08 10.59 -2.71
CA HIS A 65 5.35 11.47 -1.81
C HIS A 65 3.97 10.89 -1.48
N CYS A 66 3.75 10.61 -0.20
CA CYS A 66 2.47 10.16 0.34
C CYS A 66 2.29 10.76 1.75
N LEU A 67 1.07 11.13 2.09
CA LEU A 67 0.77 11.63 3.43
C LEU A 67 0.61 10.45 4.39
N VAL A 68 1.49 10.39 5.38
CA VAL A 68 1.48 9.38 6.44
C VAL A 68 0.83 10.00 7.67
N GLY A 69 -0.36 9.52 8.02
CA GLY A 69 -1.11 9.89 9.21
C GLY A 69 -0.86 8.92 10.37
N GLY A 70 -0.64 9.47 11.56
CA GLY A 70 -0.47 8.71 12.79
C GLY A 70 -0.04 9.65 13.91
N ARG A 71 -0.74 9.63 15.03
CA ARG A 71 -0.34 10.33 16.25
C ARG A 71 0.34 9.34 17.20
#